data_AF-A0A2S6H0A8-F1
#
_entry.id   AF-A0A2S6H0A8-F1
#
_cell.length_a   1.000
_cell.length_b   1.000
_cell.length_c   1.000
_cell.angle_alpha   90.00
_cell.angle_beta   90.00
_cell.angle_gamma   90.00
#
_symmetry.space_group_name_H-M   'P 1'
#
loop_
_entity.id
_entity.type
_entity.pdbx_description
1 polymer ?
#
loop_
_entity_poly.entity_id
_entity_poly.type
_entity_poly.pdbx_seq_one_letter_code
_entity_poly.pdbx_strand_id
1 'polypeptide(L)'
;MGQHITFDETKYNQLIAVLDDMEHDLLHEATESPTNPLDGDFELQPGTQKWDAALDLVNKGKGFGGSVEQQNEKMRQAIVRFRNALVAAKDVFKETDDLAQYDITRFVAEYPDFNTGGRA
;
A
#
# COMPACT_ATOMS: atom_id res chain seq x y z
N MET A 1 -13.45 -28.71 -10.04
CA MET A 1 -12.30 -28.22 -10.81
C MET A 1 -11.64 -27.15 -9.99
N GLY A 2 -10.52 -27.45 -9.31
CA GLY A 2 -9.80 -26.45 -8.52
C GLY A 2 -9.02 -25.54 -9.46
N GLN A 3 -9.23 -24.22 -9.38
CA GLN A 3 -8.31 -23.29 -10.03
C GLN A 3 -6.96 -23.40 -9.32
N HIS A 4 -5.94 -23.87 -10.04
CA HIS A 4 -4.56 -23.64 -9.62
C HIS A 4 -4.32 -22.14 -9.67
N ILE A 5 -4.37 -21.48 -8.51
CA ILE A 5 -3.89 -20.11 -8.34
C ILE A 5 -2.37 -20.22 -8.36
N THR A 6 -1.76 -20.04 -9.54
CA THR A 6 -0.31 -19.96 -9.64
C THR A 6 0.12 -18.56 -9.20
N PHE A 7 0.90 -18.49 -8.13
CA PHE A 7 1.50 -17.24 -7.69
C PHE A 7 2.50 -16.75 -8.74
N ASP A 8 2.33 -15.51 -9.21
CA ASP A 8 3.21 -14.86 -10.18
C ASP A 8 3.86 -13.66 -9.49
N GLU A 9 5.07 -13.87 -8.97
CA GLU A 9 5.82 -12.85 -8.22
C GLU A 9 6.05 -11.59 -9.06
N THR A 10 6.25 -11.74 -10.37
CA THR A 10 6.50 -10.61 -11.27
C THR A 10 5.28 -9.69 -11.33
N LYS A 11 4.08 -10.26 -11.47
CA LYS A 11 2.84 -9.46 -11.48
C LYS A 11 2.55 -8.79 -10.15
N TYR A 12 2.87 -9.45 -9.04
CA TYR A 12 2.72 -8.85 -7.71
C TYR A 12 3.68 -7.68 -7.52
N ASN A 13 4.95 -7.82 -7.93
CA ASN A 13 5.92 -6.73 -7.86
C ASN A 13 5.53 -5.55 -8.77
N GLN A 14 4.97 -5.81 -9.95
CA GLN A 14 4.41 -4.76 -10.82
C GLN A 14 3.27 -3.99 -10.15
N LEU A 15 2.35 -4.70 -9.49
CA LEU A 15 1.25 -4.07 -8.76
C LEU A 15 1.75 -3.25 -7.57
N ILE A 16 2.74 -3.75 -6.83
CA ILE A 16 3.38 -3.01 -5.73
C ILE A 16 4.00 -1.70 -6.25
N ALA A 17 4.72 -1.74 -7.37
CA ALA A 17 5.32 -0.54 -7.96
C ALA A 17 4.26 0.52 -8.33
N VAL A 18 3.13 0.11 -8.93
CA VAL A 18 2.02 1.04 -9.23
C VAL A 18 1.45 1.66 -7.95
N LEU A 19 1.35 0.89 -6.86
CA LEU A 19 0.85 1.40 -5.58
C LEU A 19 1.84 2.39 -4.94
N ASP A 20 3.15 2.14 -5.06
CA ASP A 20 4.18 3.05 -4.58
C ASP A 20 4.17 4.37 -5.38
N ASP A 21 4.02 4.31 -6.71
CA ASP A 21 3.87 5.50 -7.57
C ASP A 21 2.61 6.30 -7.18
N MET A 22 1.48 5.63 -6.96
CA MET A 22 0.25 6.29 -6.51
C MET A 22 0.39 6.92 -5.12
N GLU A 23 1.07 6.26 -4.18
CA GLU A 23 1.35 6.84 -2.85
C GLU A 23 2.21 8.10 -2.98
N HIS A 24 3.22 8.07 -3.85
CA HIS A 24 4.11 9.20 -4.11
C HIS A 24 3.35 10.40 -4.69
N ASP A 25 2.54 10.19 -5.73
CA ASP A 25 1.74 11.23 -6.37
C ASP A 25 0.76 11.86 -5.37
N LEU A 26 0.12 11.04 -4.54
CA LEU A 26 -0.80 11.53 -3.51
C LEU A 26 -0.08 12.34 -2.43
N LEU A 27 1.15 12.01 -2.07
CA LEU A 27 1.92 12.79 -1.09
C LEU A 27 2.32 14.15 -1.68
N HIS A 28 2.91 14.15 -2.87
CA HIS A 28 3.67 15.29 -3.37
C HIS A 28 2.89 16.20 -4.32
N GLU A 29 1.93 15.65 -5.06
CA GLU A 29 1.21 16.39 -6.10
C GLU A 29 -0.19 16.82 -5.66
N ALA A 30 -0.84 16.05 -4.77
CA ALA A 30 -2.23 16.31 -4.39
C ALA A 30 -2.39 17.37 -3.27
N THR A 31 -1.53 17.37 -2.25
CA THR A 31 -1.66 18.25 -1.08
C THR A 31 -0.50 19.24 -0.92
N GLU A 32 0.75 18.81 -1.08
CA GLU A 32 1.93 19.64 -0.82
C GLU A 32 2.42 20.44 -2.05
N SER A 33 1.51 20.83 -2.94
CA SER A 33 1.89 21.55 -4.18
C SER A 33 2.46 22.94 -3.87
N PRO A 34 3.61 23.34 -4.46
CA PRO A 34 4.19 24.68 -4.28
C PRO A 34 3.32 25.82 -4.83
N THR A 35 2.35 25.51 -5.70
CA THR A 35 1.58 26.53 -6.41
C THR A 35 0.10 26.54 -6.03
N ASN A 36 -0.46 25.39 -5.63
CA ASN A 36 -1.85 25.26 -5.24
C ASN A 36 -2.00 24.13 -4.21
N PRO A 37 -1.55 24.33 -2.95
CA PRO A 37 -1.77 23.32 -1.92
C PRO A 37 -3.28 23.16 -1.71
N LEU A 38 -3.79 21.93 -1.84
CA LEU A 38 -5.19 21.58 -1.58
C LEU A 38 -5.29 20.98 -0.17
N ASP A 39 -4.88 21.77 0.81
CA ASP A 39 -4.82 21.41 2.23
C ASP A 39 -5.53 22.46 3.10
N GLY A 40 -5.39 22.36 4.42
CA GLY A 40 -6.00 23.33 5.35
C GLY A 40 -5.62 24.80 5.12
N ASP A 41 -4.54 25.07 4.39
CA ASP A 41 -4.06 26.42 4.06
C ASP A 41 -4.55 26.89 2.68
N PHE A 42 -5.39 26.11 2.00
CA PHE A 42 -5.99 26.51 0.73
C PHE A 42 -6.82 27.79 0.86
N GLU A 43 -6.37 28.86 0.19
CA GLU A 43 -7.04 30.15 0.17
C GLU A 43 -7.57 30.47 -1.23
N LEU A 44 -8.90 30.59 -1.35
CA LEU A 44 -9.54 31.08 -2.59
C LEU A 44 -9.21 32.55 -2.89
N GLN A 45 -8.82 33.30 -1.86
CA GLN A 45 -8.43 34.71 -1.90
C GLN A 45 -7.42 35.00 -0.79
N PRO A 46 -6.47 35.93 -0.96
CA PRO A 46 -5.50 36.25 0.08
C PRO A 46 -6.16 36.73 1.39
N GLY A 47 -5.67 36.25 2.53
CA GLY A 47 -6.19 36.47 3.89
C GLY A 47 -6.23 37.90 4.47
N THR A 48 -6.20 38.96 3.65
CA THR A 48 -6.32 40.37 4.11
C THR A 48 -7.73 40.96 3.98
N GLN A 49 -8.73 40.10 3.79
CA GLN A 49 -10.11 40.49 3.58
C GLN A 49 -10.72 41.11 4.85
N LYS A 50 -11.43 42.24 4.69
CA LYS A 50 -12.05 42.98 5.80
C LYS A 50 -13.58 42.93 5.82
N TRP A 51 -14.18 42.34 4.79
CA TRP A 51 -15.63 42.27 4.61
C TRP A 51 -16.09 40.82 4.81
N ASP A 52 -17.18 40.65 5.55
CA ASP A 52 -17.62 39.35 6.08
C ASP A 52 -17.80 38.29 4.99
N ALA A 53 -18.31 38.66 3.82
CA ALA A 53 -18.52 37.72 2.72
C ALA A 53 -17.23 37.10 2.19
N ALA A 54 -16.12 37.85 2.13
CA ALA A 54 -14.85 37.30 1.69
C ALA A 54 -14.14 36.54 2.80
N LEU A 55 -14.31 36.93 4.07
CA LEU A 55 -13.88 36.11 5.20
C LEU A 55 -14.56 34.73 5.16
N ASP A 56 -15.87 34.69 4.93
CA ASP A 56 -16.64 33.45 4.78
C ASP A 56 -16.14 32.61 3.60
N LEU A 57 -15.84 33.24 2.46
CA LEU A 57 -15.30 32.53 1.30
C LEU A 57 -13.91 31.92 1.56
N VAL A 58 -13.01 32.66 2.22
CA VAL A 58 -11.69 32.15 2.60
C VAL A 58 -11.82 30.98 3.58
N ASN A 59 -12.69 31.10 4.59
CA ASN A 59 -12.94 30.02 5.55
C ASN A 59 -13.52 28.76 4.86
N LYS A 60 -14.42 28.94 3.89
CA LYS A 60 -14.94 27.84 3.07
C LYS A 60 -13.84 27.21 2.19
N GLY A 61 -12.94 28.03 1.65
CA GLY A 61 -11.74 27.56 0.95
C GLY A 61 -10.91 26.63 1.84
N LYS A 62 -10.53 27.09 3.04
CA LYS A 62 -9.76 26.28 4.00
C LYS A 62 -10.48 24.99 4.38
N GLY A 63 -11.80 25.07 4.60
CA GLY A 63 -12.62 23.90 4.86
C GLY A 63 -12.63 22.90 3.69
N PHE A 64 -12.68 23.39 2.45
CA PHE A 64 -12.58 22.55 1.26
C PHE A 64 -11.21 21.88 1.15
N GLY A 65 -10.11 22.65 1.24
CA GLY A 65 -8.77 22.10 1.16
C GLY A 65 -8.48 21.08 2.27
N GLY A 66 -8.86 21.36 3.51
CA GLY A 66 -8.75 20.38 4.61
C GLY A 66 -9.59 19.11 4.39
N SER A 67 -10.71 19.19 3.64
CA SER A 67 -11.49 18.00 3.27
C SER A 67 -10.78 17.16 2.21
N VAL A 68 -10.07 17.79 1.27
CA VAL A 68 -9.25 17.11 0.26
C VAL A 68 -8.08 16.41 0.93
N GLU A 69 -7.38 17.09 1.83
CA GLU A 69 -6.31 16.53 2.65
C GLU A 69 -6.75 15.28 3.43
N GLN A 70 -7.91 15.33 4.10
CA GLN A 70 -8.44 14.17 4.82
C GLN A 70 -8.77 12.98 3.92
N GLN A 71 -9.30 13.22 2.72
CA GLN A 71 -9.58 12.14 1.77
C GLN A 71 -8.30 11.58 1.17
N ASN A 72 -7.33 12.45 0.88
CA ASN A 72 -6.00 12.06 0.43
C ASN A 72 -5.33 11.12 1.44
N GLU A 73 -5.33 11.49 2.71
CA GLU A 73 -4.75 10.67 3.77
C GLU A 73 -5.44 9.31 3.92
N LYS A 74 -6.79 9.27 3.84
CA LYS A 74 -7.52 7.99 3.83
C LYS A 74 -7.12 7.09 2.67
N MET A 75 -6.96 7.67 1.48
CA MET A 75 -6.57 6.93 0.30
C MET A 75 -5.14 6.39 0.41
N ARG A 76 -4.20 7.21 0.91
CA ARG A 76 -2.83 6.79 1.23
C ARG A 76 -2.80 5.63 2.22
N GLN A 77 -3.54 5.72 3.31
CA GLN A 77 -3.62 4.63 4.29
C GLN A 77 -4.20 3.33 3.68
N ALA A 78 -5.18 3.45 2.78
CA ALA A 78 -5.74 2.29 2.08
C ALA A 78 -4.70 1.64 1.13
N ILE A 79 -3.95 2.45 0.39
CA ILE A 79 -2.86 2.00 -0.49
C ILE A 79 -1.78 1.27 0.32
N VAL A 80 -1.28 1.86 1.40
CA VAL A 80 -0.27 1.25 2.27
C VAL A 80 -0.75 -0.08 2.84
N ARG A 81 -2.00 -0.15 3.32
CA ARG A 81 -2.59 -1.41 3.83
C ARG A 81 -2.66 -2.48 2.75
N PHE A 82 -3.08 -2.10 1.54
CA PHE A 82 -3.18 -3.02 0.42
C PHE A 82 -1.80 -3.52 -0.03
N ARG A 83 -0.80 -2.64 -0.10
CA ARG A 83 0.61 -3.01 -0.38
C ARG A 83 1.13 -4.01 0.65
N ASN A 84 0.94 -3.74 1.94
CA ASN A 84 1.39 -4.63 3.01
C ASN A 84 0.70 -6.01 2.92
N ALA A 85 -0.57 -6.06 2.55
CA ALA A 85 -1.28 -7.32 2.32
C ALA A 85 -0.71 -8.08 1.11
N LEU A 86 -0.35 -7.40 0.02
CA LEU A 86 0.29 -8.04 -1.14
C LEU A 86 1.68 -8.61 -0.80
N VAL A 87 2.47 -7.89 0.00
CA VAL A 87 3.77 -8.38 0.48
C VAL A 87 3.60 -9.60 1.37
N ALA A 88 2.67 -9.56 2.34
CA ALA A 88 2.38 -10.72 3.19
C ALA A 88 1.89 -11.93 2.38
N ALA A 89 1.04 -11.71 1.37
CA ALA A 89 0.59 -12.78 0.48
C ALA A 89 1.75 -13.41 -0.30
N LYS A 90 2.69 -12.59 -0.81
CA LYS A 90 3.91 -13.09 -1.46
C LYS A 90 4.70 -14.01 -0.54
N ASP A 91 4.90 -13.61 0.71
CA ASP A 91 5.68 -14.40 1.66
C ASP A 91 5.02 -15.75 1.95
N VAL A 92 3.70 -15.77 2.16
CA VAL A 92 2.92 -17.02 2.34
C VAL A 92 3.01 -17.94 1.12
N PHE A 93 2.93 -17.40 -0.10
CA PHE A 93 3.06 -18.22 -1.31
C PHE A 93 4.47 -18.80 -1.47
N LYS A 94 5.52 -18.04 -1.13
CA LYS A 94 6.90 -18.54 -1.14
C LYS A 94 7.11 -19.65 -0.11
N GLU A 95 6.63 -19.46 1.11
CA GLU A 95 6.69 -20.50 2.15
C GLU A 95 5.90 -21.75 1.74
N THR A 96 4.71 -21.58 1.17
CA THR A 96 3.89 -22.70 0.71
C THR A 96 4.53 -23.45 -0.45
N ASP A 97 5.17 -22.75 -1.38
CA ASP A 97 5.88 -23.39 -2.50
C ASP A 97 7.12 -24.15 -2.01
N ASP A 98 7.89 -23.60 -1.05
CA ASP A 98 9.02 -24.33 -0.43
C ASP A 98 8.54 -25.56 0.36
N LEU A 99 7.42 -25.45 1.10
CA LEU A 99 6.77 -26.58 1.75
C LEU A 99 6.26 -27.63 0.76
N ALA A 100 5.73 -27.21 -0.39
CA ALA A 100 5.29 -28.12 -1.45
C ALA A 100 6.47 -28.83 -2.12
N GLN A 101 7.65 -28.20 -2.13
CA GLN A 101 8.91 -28.78 -2.60
C GLN A 101 9.67 -29.54 -1.50
N TYR A 102 9.19 -29.50 -0.24
CA TYR A 102 9.75 -30.24 0.87
C TYR A 102 9.23 -31.68 0.87
N ASP A 103 10.04 -32.61 0.37
CA ASP A 103 9.71 -34.03 0.31
C ASP A 103 10.40 -34.86 1.39
N ILE A 104 10.03 -36.14 1.49
CA ILE A 104 10.58 -37.07 2.48
C ILE A 104 12.09 -37.27 2.28
N THR A 105 12.58 -37.07 1.07
CA THR A 105 13.99 -37.18 0.69
C THR A 105 14.79 -36.05 1.33
N ARG A 106 14.27 -34.81 1.26
CA ARG A 106 14.81 -33.62 1.92
C ARG A 106 14.77 -33.75 3.44
N PHE A 107 13.65 -34.23 3.99
CA PHE A 107 13.50 -34.48 5.43
C PHE A 107 14.51 -35.51 5.95
N VAL A 108 14.68 -36.63 5.26
CA VAL A 108 15.65 -37.68 5.63
C VAL A 108 17.10 -37.21 5.51
N ALA A 109 17.40 -36.30 4.56
CA ALA A 109 18.72 -35.70 4.42
C ALA A 109 19.04 -34.73 5.59
N GLU A 110 18.05 -33.97 6.08
CA GLU A 110 18.21 -33.05 7.21
C GLU A 110 18.20 -33.78 8.57
N TYR A 111 17.45 -34.87 8.68
CA TYR A 111 17.30 -35.67 9.90
C TYR A 111 17.65 -37.14 9.64
N PRO A 112 18.95 -37.46 9.46
CA PRO A 112 19.38 -38.82 9.13
C PRO A 112 19.06 -39.84 10.22
N ASP A 113 18.92 -39.40 11.48
CA ASP A 113 18.52 -40.25 12.62
C ASP A 113 17.08 -40.80 12.48
N PHE A 114 16.25 -40.16 11.67
CA PHE A 114 14.88 -40.61 11.35
C PHE A 114 14.83 -41.49 10.10
N ASN A 115 15.96 -41.73 9.42
CA ASN A 115 16.07 -42.69 8.34
C ASN A 115 16.06 -44.13 8.90
N THR A 116 14.91 -44.59 9.39
CA THR A 116 14.76 -45.97 9.89
C THR A 116 14.66 -47.02 8.78
N GLY A 117 15.05 -46.69 7.55
CA GLY A 117 15.15 -47.62 6.42
C GLY A 117 16.29 -48.64 6.49
N GLY A 118 16.88 -48.85 7.66
CA GLY A 118 18.01 -49.76 7.86
C GLY A 118 17.96 -50.52 9.18
N ARG A 119 16.81 -51.06 9.57
CA ARG A 119 16.74 -52.12 10.61
C ARG A 119 15.74 -53.20 10.21
N ALA A 120 16.33 -54.36 9.86
CA ALA A 120 15.88 -55.75 9.96
C ALA A 120 14.45 -56.11 9.52
#